data_AF-A0A656JPP1-F1
#
_entry.id   AF-A0A656JPP1-F1
#
_cell.length_a   1.000
_cell.length_b   1.000
_cell.length_c   1.000
_cell.angle_alpha   90.00
_cell.angle_beta   90.00
_cell.angle_gamma   90.00
#
_symmetry.space_group_name_H-M   'P 1'
#
loop_
_entity.id
_entity.type
_entity.pdbx_description
1 polymer ?
#
loop_
_entity_poly.entity_id
_entity_poly.type
_entity_poly.pdbx_seq_one_letter_code
_entity_poly.pdbx_strand_id
1 'polypeptide(L)' 'MSFDLRTRLDARRTAHLYRQRPLLQSPQGPQVVVDGQPLLAFCNNDYMGLANHPEVIAAWQ' A
#
# COMPACT_ATOMS: atom_id res chain seq x y z
N MET A 1 21.36 1.83 -28.28
CA MET A 1 21.52 0.94 -27.10
C MET A 1 20.14 0.48 -26.68
N SER A 2 19.90 -0.83 -26.59
CA SER A 2 18.61 -1.33 -26.10
C SER A 2 18.55 -1.16 -24.57
N PHE A 3 17.40 -0.75 -24.05
CA PHE A 3 17.18 -0.65 -22.61
C PHE A 3 17.00 -2.06 -22.04
N ASP A 4 18.05 -2.61 -21.41
CA ASP A 4 17.95 -3.91 -20.74
C ASP A 4 17.28 -3.74 -19.37
N LEU A 5 16.00 -4.05 -19.31
CA LEU A 5 15.21 -3.99 -18.09
C LEU A 5 15.65 -5.06 -17.07
N ARG A 6 16.08 -6.25 -17.51
CA ARG A 6 16.37 -7.37 -16.59
C ARG A 6 17.60 -7.06 -15.75
N THR A 7 18.71 -6.71 -16.40
CA THR A 7 19.96 -6.33 -15.71
C THR A 7 19.75 -5.17 -14.74
N ARG A 8 18.95 -4.17 -15.13
CA ARG A 8 18.65 -3.02 -14.26
C ARG A 8 17.81 -3.40 -13.06
N LEU A 9 16.83 -4.29 -13.22
CA LEU A 9 16.04 -4.78 -12.09
C LEU A 9 16.89 -5.64 -11.14
N ASP A 10 17.79 -6.46 -11.67
CA ASP A 10 18.70 -7.28 -10.85
C ASP A 10 19.66 -6.42 -10.03
N ALA A 11 20.24 -5.37 -10.63
CA ALA A 11 21.03 -4.39 -9.90
C ALA A 11 20.24 -3.74 -8.75
N ARG A 12 18.94 -3.48 -8.93
CA ARG A 12 18.07 -2.95 -7.86
C ARG A 12 17.79 -3.98 -6.76
N ARG A 13 17.67 -5.27 -7.10
CA ARG A 13 17.52 -6.35 -6.11
C ARG A 13 18.77 -6.53 -5.27
N THR A 14 19.95 -6.58 -5.90
CA THR A 14 21.25 -6.67 -5.22
C THR A 14 21.50 -5.48 -4.29
N ALA A 15 21.05 -4.28 -4.69
CA ALA A 15 21.16 -3.08 -3.87
C ALA A 15 20.08 -2.94 -2.79
N HIS A 16 19.16 -3.91 -2.62
CA HIS A 16 18.00 -3.81 -1.72
C HIS A 16 17.06 -2.61 -2.01
N LEU A 17 16.99 -2.18 -3.27
CA LEU A 17 16.16 -1.06 -3.73
C LEU A 17 14.93 -1.51 -4.53
N TYR A 18 14.77 -2.82 -4.73
CA TYR A 18 13.59 -3.38 -5.37
C TYR A 18 12.41 -3.38 -4.39
N ARG A 19 11.31 -2.72 -4.77
CA ARG A 19 10.12 -2.59 -3.93
C ARG A 19 9.10 -3.67 -4.29
N GLN A 20 8.43 -4.17 -3.27
CA GLN A 20 7.23 -4.98 -3.40
C GLN A 20 6.11 -4.28 -2.65
N ARG A 21 4.88 -4.39 -3.17
CA ARG A 21 3.71 -3.79 -2.54
C ARG A 21 3.08 -4.83 -1.61
N PRO A 22 2.91 -4.52 -0.31
CA PRO A 22 2.02 -5.29 0.54
C PRO A 22 0.58 -5.20 0.02
N LEU A 23 -0.21 -6.25 0.21
CA LEU A 23 -1.63 -6.26 -0.15
C LEU A 23 -2.47 -5.84 1.05
N LEU A 24 -3.12 -4.68 0.95
CA LEU A 24 -4.14 -4.24 1.90
C LEU A 24 -5.48 -4.94 1.58
N GLN A 25 -6.09 -5.58 2.57
CA GLN A 25 -7.30 -6.41 2.39
C GLN A 25 -8.50 -5.92 3.22
N SER A 26 -8.36 -4.79 3.90
CA SER A 26 -9.44 -4.11 4.62
C SER A 26 -9.63 -2.70 4.07
N PRO A 27 -10.78 -2.07 4.36
CA PRO A 27 -10.91 -0.62 4.22
C PRO A 27 -9.87 0.14 5.07
N GLN A 28 -9.69 1.43 4.78
CA GLN A 28 -8.79 2.29 5.53
C GLN A 28 -9.29 2.53 6.96
N GLY A 29 -8.36 2.67 7.89
CA GLY A 29 -8.64 2.95 9.30
C GLY A 29 -7.42 2.69 10.19
N PRO A 30 -7.55 2.87 11.53
CA PRO A 30 -6.46 2.61 12.47
C PRO A 30 -6.04 1.14 12.55
N GLN A 31 -6.98 0.21 12.30
CA GLN A 31 -6.74 -1.23 12.23
C GLN A 31 -6.96 -1.71 10.81
N VAL A 32 -6.02 -2.46 10.27
CA VAL A 32 -6.04 -2.95 8.89
C VAL A 32 -5.59 -4.40 8.78
N VAL A 33 -5.89 -5.04 7.65
CA VAL A 33 -5.35 -6.34 7.29
C VAL A 33 -4.38 -6.17 6.13
N VAL A 34 -3.10 -6.53 6.33
CA VAL A 34 -2.04 -6.50 5.32
C VAL A 34 -1.44 -7.89 5.17
N ASP A 35 -1.44 -8.43 3.96
CA ASP A 35 -0.93 -9.78 3.65
C ASP A 35 -1.48 -10.85 4.62
N GLY A 36 -2.77 -10.74 4.97
CA GLY A 36 -3.50 -11.63 5.87
C GLY A 36 -3.30 -11.37 7.36
N GLN A 37 -2.48 -10.38 7.73
CA GLN A 37 -2.15 -10.07 9.13
C GLN A 37 -2.89 -8.84 9.64
N PRO A 38 -3.56 -8.91 10.81
CA PRO A 38 -4.15 -7.75 11.46
C PRO A 38 -3.06 -6.86 12.06
N LEU A 39 -3.05 -5.58 11.71
CA LEU A 39 -2.02 -4.60 12.11
C LEU A 39 -2.65 -3.25 12.49
N LEU A 40 -1.92 -2.47 13.30
CA LEU A 40 -2.21 -1.05 13.50
C LEU A 40 -1.51 -0.21 12.42
N ALA A 41 -2.27 0.65 11.74
CA ALA A 41 -1.79 1.46 10.63
C ALA A 41 -1.15 2.77 11.11
N PHE A 42 0.15 2.93 10.84
CA PHE A 42 0.91 4.17 11.09
C PHE A 42 1.54 4.76 9.82
N CYS A 43 1.24 4.18 8.65
CA CYS A 43 1.88 4.49 7.37
C CYS A 43 0.90 4.85 6.25
N ASN A 44 -0.32 5.29 6.62
CA ASN A 44 -1.29 5.85 5.68
C ASN A 44 -1.30 7.40 5.79
N ASN A 45 -2.07 8.04 4.90
CA ASN A 45 -2.25 9.49 4.88
C ASN A 45 -3.71 9.89 5.22
N ASP A 46 -4.50 8.99 5.82
CA ASP A 46 -5.91 9.24 6.17
C ASP A 46 -6.02 9.92 7.54
N TYR A 47 -5.47 11.13 7.63
CA TYR A 47 -5.31 11.84 8.91
C TYR A 47 -6.62 12.12 9.64
N MET A 48 -7.71 12.31 8.90
CA MET A 48 -9.04 12.59 9.46
C MET A 48 -9.92 11.34 9.55
N GLY A 49 -9.43 10.18 9.13
CA GLY A 49 -10.22 8.94 9.13
C GLY A 49 -11.41 8.95 8.18
N LEU A 50 -11.34 9.74 7.10
CA LEU A 50 -12.46 9.96 6.19
C LEU A 50 -12.50 8.95 5.04
N ALA A 51 -11.40 8.26 4.76
CA ALA A 51 -11.30 7.35 3.62
C ALA A 51 -12.27 6.15 3.72
N ASN A 52 -12.75 5.81 4.92
CA ASN A 52 -13.77 4.79 5.15
C ASN A 52 -14.94 5.31 6.04
N HIS A 53 -15.19 6.62 6.05
CA HIS A 53 -16.24 7.19 6.90
C HIS A 53 -17.64 6.90 6.33
N PRO A 54 -18.61 6.45 7.15
CA PRO A 54 -19.92 6.01 6.68
C PRO A 54 -20.70 7.10 5.94
N GLU A 55 -20.66 8.36 6.42
CA GLU A 55 -21.37 9.46 5.74
C GLU A 55 -20.75 9.82 4.38
N VAL A 56 -19.43 9.68 4.23
CA VAL A 56 -18.73 9.93 2.96
C VAL A 56 -19.11 8.84 1.94
N ILE A 57 -19.15 7.60 2.40
CA ILE A 57 -19.59 6.45 1.58
C ILE A 57 -21.06 6.61 1.19
N ALA A 58 -21.93 6.99 2.12
CA ALA A 58 -23.35 7.20 1.85
C ALA A 58 -23.59 8.34 0.83
N ALA A 59 -22.79 9.42 0.88
CA ALA A 59 -22.88 10.52 -0.07
C ALA A 59 -22.34 10.18 -1.47
N TRP A 60 -21.54 9.11 -1.60
CA TRP A 60 -21.03 8.63 -2.89
C TRP A 60 -22.05 7.78 -3.67
N GLN A 61 -22.95 7.10 -2.95
CA GLN A 61 -23.97 6.20 -3.51
C GLN A 61 -25.19 6.96 -4.04
#